data_AF-A0A6B1AK92-F1
#
_entry.id   AF-A0A6B1AK92-F1
#
_cell.length_a   1.000
_cell.length_b   1.000
_cell.length_c   1.000
_cell.angle_alpha   90.00
_cell.angle_beta   90.00
_cell.angle_gamma   90.00
#
_symmetry.space_group_name_H-M   'P 1'
#
loop_
_entity.id
_entity.type
_entity.pdbx_description
1 polymer ?
#
loop_
_entity_poly.entity_id
_entity_poly.type
_entity_poly.pdbx_seq_one_letter_code
_entity_poly.pdbx_strand_id
1 'polypeptide(L)'
;MSVTVERRLAAVGPTLPVWQPRAAALGVITGVIALAVSSLWLGRSSIAARTPDAPPVLSRQVTPNVIELALDEEPAGLTILLYVTEECPYCREELQLWSEMHAPGRKGVPRIIIVSPSPLPASHRLPPAKLVTDTSGLLGRELGVRAVPSLFVVDATGTVIEARAGVSKPGRIKALLHGTTFHQHLP
;
A
#
# COMPACT_ATOMS: atom_id res chain seq x y z
N MET A 1 -21.95 -61.78 -39.88
CA MET A 1 -22.92 -61.17 -40.82
C MET A 1 -22.31 -59.87 -41.31
N SER A 2 -21.76 -59.91 -42.52
CA SER A 2 -20.98 -58.83 -43.12
C SER A 2 -21.83 -58.18 -44.20
N VAL A 3 -21.98 -56.85 -44.16
CA VAL A 3 -22.62 -56.10 -45.23
C VAL A 3 -21.63 -55.07 -45.76
N THR A 4 -21.10 -55.40 -46.94
CA THR A 4 -20.29 -54.54 -47.81
C THR A 4 -21.25 -53.71 -48.65
N VAL A 5 -21.08 -52.39 -48.70
CA VAL A 5 -21.73 -51.54 -49.73
C VAL A 5 -20.65 -50.75 -50.44
N GLU A 6 -20.57 -51.03 -51.74
CA GLU A 6 -19.66 -50.49 -52.73
C GLU A 6 -20.36 -49.36 -53.52
N ARG A 7 -19.56 -48.52 -54.20
CA ARG A 7 -19.88 -47.67 -55.37
C ARG A 7 -20.55 -46.31 -55.12
N ARG A 8 -20.19 -45.21 -55.81
CA ARG A 8 -19.48 -44.98 -57.08
C ARG A 8 -18.93 -43.53 -57.12
N LEU A 9 -17.78 -43.36 -57.77
CA LEU A 9 -17.24 -42.09 -58.28
C LEU A 9 -17.86 -41.73 -59.65
N ALA A 10 -18.14 -40.46 -59.90
CA ALA A 10 -18.06 -39.73 -61.19
C ALA A 10 -18.40 -38.24 -60.91
N ALA A 11 -17.49 -37.27 -60.96
CA ALA A 11 -16.78 -36.66 -62.11
C ALA A 11 -17.56 -35.50 -62.77
N VAL A 12 -16.77 -34.49 -63.18
CA VAL A 12 -17.04 -33.42 -64.19
C VAL A 12 -17.52 -32.05 -63.66
N GLY A 13 -16.64 -31.03 -63.73
CA GLY A 13 -16.94 -29.59 -63.58
C GLY A 13 -17.42 -28.98 -64.91
N PRO A 14 -17.01 -27.76 -65.34
CA PRO A 14 -16.68 -26.51 -64.64
C PRO A 14 -17.70 -25.39 -65.02
N THR A 15 -17.63 -24.19 -64.42
CA THR A 15 -17.73 -22.87 -65.13
C THR A 15 -17.78 -21.74 -64.09
N LEU A 16 -16.77 -20.87 -64.13
CA LEU A 16 -16.74 -19.61 -63.39
C LEU A 16 -17.42 -18.52 -64.24
N PRO A 17 -18.32 -17.70 -63.68
CA PRO A 17 -18.69 -16.45 -64.32
C PRO A 17 -17.63 -15.37 -64.02
N VAL A 18 -16.95 -14.95 -65.08
CA VAL A 18 -16.22 -13.70 -65.19
C VAL A 18 -17.23 -12.55 -65.15
N TRP A 19 -17.17 -11.72 -64.10
CA TRP A 19 -17.77 -10.38 -64.09
C TRP A 19 -16.79 -9.40 -63.44
N GLN A 20 -16.09 -8.63 -64.27
CA GLN A 20 -15.62 -7.31 -63.91
C GLN A 20 -16.25 -6.32 -64.86
N PRO A 21 -16.85 -5.25 -64.31
CA PRO A 21 -16.51 -3.94 -64.81
C PRO A 21 -16.08 -2.99 -63.68
N ARG A 22 -14.84 -2.54 -63.87
CA ARG A 22 -14.26 -1.23 -63.62
C ARG A 22 -15.16 -0.12 -63.04
N ALA A 23 -14.49 0.63 -62.16
CA ALA A 23 -14.60 2.08 -61.93
C ALA A 23 -15.67 2.58 -60.95
N ALA A 24 -15.23 2.73 -59.69
CA ALA A 24 -15.43 3.93 -58.87
C ALA A 24 -14.30 3.90 -57.81
N ALA A 25 -13.12 4.43 -58.08
CA ALA A 25 -12.79 5.86 -58.04
C ALA A 25 -13.31 6.53 -56.74
N LEU A 26 -12.35 6.85 -55.86
CA LEU A 26 -12.38 7.95 -54.90
C LEU A 26 -13.43 7.86 -53.77
N GLY A 27 -13.03 7.30 -52.62
CA GLY A 27 -13.85 7.44 -51.41
C GLY A 27 -13.36 6.81 -50.11
N VAL A 28 -12.08 6.43 -49.96
CA VAL A 28 -11.63 5.69 -48.74
C VAL A 28 -10.40 6.30 -48.05
N ILE A 29 -10.02 7.56 -48.37
CA ILE A 29 -8.90 8.23 -47.66
C ILE A 29 -9.40 9.17 -46.54
N THR A 30 -10.71 9.27 -46.31
CA THR A 30 -11.31 10.05 -45.21
C THR A 30 -11.90 9.19 -44.08
N GLY A 31 -11.63 7.88 -44.03
CA GLY A 31 -12.06 7.01 -42.92
C GLY A 31 -11.00 6.81 -41.83
N VAL A 32 -9.72 6.83 -42.20
CA VAL A 32 -8.62 6.49 -41.27
C VAL A 32 -8.21 7.68 -40.39
N ILE A 33 -8.44 8.92 -40.83
CA ILE A 33 -8.13 10.12 -40.03
C ILE A 33 -9.16 10.34 -38.91
N ALA A 34 -10.41 9.89 -39.07
CA ALA A 34 -11.42 10.03 -38.03
C ALA A 34 -11.19 9.11 -36.82
N LEU A 35 -10.54 7.95 -36.99
CA LEU A 35 -10.19 7.05 -35.87
C LEU A 35 -8.86 7.41 -35.18
N ALA A 36 -7.97 8.14 -35.87
CA ALA A 36 -6.73 8.64 -35.28
C ALA A 36 -6.93 9.88 -34.39
N VAL A 37 -7.95 10.71 -34.65
CA VAL A 37 -8.22 11.91 -33.82
C VAL A 37 -9.03 11.58 -32.56
N SER A 38 -9.86 10.55 -32.56
CA SER A 38 -10.62 10.12 -31.36
C SER A 38 -9.74 9.45 -30.30
N SER A 39 -8.61 8.83 -30.70
CA SER A 39 -7.65 8.22 -29.77
C SER A 39 -6.75 9.24 -29.07
N LEU A 40 -6.66 10.46 -29.60
CA LEU A 40 -5.95 11.59 -28.97
C LEU A 40 -6.79 12.32 -27.90
N TRP A 41 -8.11 12.14 -27.87
CA TRP A 41 -8.99 12.76 -26.88
C TRP A 41 -9.44 11.83 -25.75
N LEU A 42 -9.39 10.51 -25.91
CA LEU A 42 -9.58 9.55 -24.81
C LEU A 42 -8.27 9.10 -24.12
N GLY A 43 -7.10 9.45 -24.68
CA GLY A 43 -5.79 9.14 -24.10
C GLY A 43 -5.27 10.17 -23.09
N ARG A 44 -6.01 11.26 -22.85
CA ARG A 44 -5.68 12.31 -21.86
C ARG A 44 -6.48 12.16 -20.57
N SER A 45 -6.84 10.93 -20.22
CA SER A 45 -6.97 10.55 -18.81
C SER A 45 -5.56 10.61 -18.26
N SER A 46 -5.17 11.81 -17.82
CA SER A 46 -3.98 12.04 -17.03
C SER A 46 -3.92 10.95 -15.98
N ILE A 47 -3.03 9.97 -16.17
CA ILE A 47 -2.33 9.37 -15.05
C ILE A 47 -1.64 10.60 -14.47
N ALA A 48 -2.31 11.26 -13.53
CA ALA A 48 -1.63 12.05 -12.54
C ALA A 48 -0.58 11.07 -12.04
N ALA A 49 0.66 11.29 -12.47
CA ALA A 49 1.79 10.72 -11.81
C ALA A 49 1.48 10.98 -10.34
N ARG A 50 1.25 9.90 -9.58
CA ARG A 50 1.34 9.98 -8.13
C ARG A 50 2.77 10.43 -7.92
N THR A 51 2.96 11.75 -7.89
CA THR A 51 3.93 12.36 -7.00
C THR A 51 3.79 11.56 -5.72
N PRO A 52 4.86 10.93 -5.21
CA PRO A 52 4.81 10.32 -3.90
C PRO A 52 4.28 11.42 -2.99
N ASP A 53 3.00 11.34 -2.63
CA ASP A 53 2.38 12.33 -1.78
C ASP A 53 3.31 12.41 -0.59
N ALA A 54 3.81 13.62 -0.32
CA ALA A 54 4.50 13.90 0.91
C ALA A 54 3.66 13.23 2.02
N PRO A 55 4.27 12.42 2.90
CA PRO A 55 3.52 11.68 3.90
C PRO A 55 2.61 12.71 4.59
N PRO A 56 1.31 12.42 4.76
CA PRO A 56 0.39 13.38 5.35
C PRO A 56 1.00 13.80 6.68
N VAL A 57 1.48 15.05 6.73
CA VAL A 57 1.98 15.65 7.96
C VAL A 57 0.73 15.79 8.80
N LEU A 58 0.55 14.86 9.74
CA LEU A 58 -0.50 14.89 10.75
C LEU A 58 -0.25 16.12 11.62
N SER A 59 -0.74 17.27 11.16
CA SER A 59 -0.75 18.55 11.87
C SER A 59 -1.92 18.64 12.86
N ARG A 60 -2.34 17.50 13.43
CA ARG A 60 -3.11 17.52 14.67
C ARG A 60 -2.10 17.26 15.75
N GLN A 61 -1.81 18.28 16.55
CA GLN A 61 -1.13 18.09 17.82
C GLN A 61 -1.92 17.04 18.58
N VAL A 62 -1.37 15.83 18.59
CA VAL A 62 -1.83 14.75 19.44
C VAL A 62 -1.64 15.27 20.85
N THR A 63 -2.74 15.39 21.59
CA THR A 63 -2.73 15.96 22.93
C THR A 63 -1.85 15.10 23.84
N PRO A 64 -1.16 15.71 24.83
CA PRO A 64 -0.35 14.96 25.81
C PRO A 64 -1.10 13.78 26.44
N ASN A 65 -2.42 13.93 26.62
CA ASN A 65 -3.32 12.88 27.07
C ASN A 65 -3.19 11.56 26.30
N VAL A 66 -2.91 11.59 24.99
CA VAL A 66 -2.85 10.37 24.16
C VAL A 66 -1.71 9.45 24.59
N ILE A 67 -0.63 10.04 25.09
CA ILE A 67 0.46 9.27 25.68
C ILE A 67 0.17 8.87 27.11
N GLU A 68 -0.42 9.73 27.94
CA GLU A 68 -0.89 9.30 29.25
C GLU A 68 -1.82 8.08 29.12
N LEU A 69 -2.74 8.11 28.15
CA LEU A 69 -3.65 7.02 27.81
C LEU A 69 -2.94 5.72 27.40
N ALA A 70 -1.78 5.81 26.75
CA ALA A 70 -1.03 4.64 26.29
C ALA A 70 0.02 4.17 27.30
N LEU A 71 0.61 5.09 28.06
CA LEU A 71 1.80 4.83 28.86
C LEU A 71 1.55 4.71 30.35
N ASP A 72 0.45 5.24 30.90
CA ASP A 72 0.25 5.41 32.36
C ASP A 72 1.44 6.13 33.05
N GLU A 73 2.37 6.67 32.26
CA GLU A 73 3.66 7.21 32.67
C GLU A 73 4.10 8.29 31.66
N GLU A 74 4.78 9.32 32.16
CA GLU A 74 5.41 10.35 31.34
C GLU A 74 6.50 9.77 30.41
N PRO A 75 6.57 10.17 29.14
CA PRO A 75 7.59 9.69 28.22
C PRO A 75 8.96 10.26 28.59
N ALA A 76 9.84 9.42 29.15
CA ALA A 76 11.21 9.81 29.52
C ALA A 76 12.18 9.98 28.31
N GLY A 77 11.66 10.05 27.08
CA GLY A 77 12.44 10.11 25.84
C GLY A 77 11.60 9.88 24.59
N LEU A 78 12.26 9.58 23.47
CA LEU A 78 11.59 9.22 22.22
C LEU A 78 10.79 7.92 22.43
N THR A 79 9.54 7.97 22.00
CA THR A 79 8.60 6.84 22.02
C THR A 79 8.13 6.53 20.61
N ILE A 80 8.17 5.25 20.24
CA ILE A 80 7.68 4.74 18.97
C ILE A 80 6.37 4.03 19.26
N LEU A 81 5.32 4.43 18.57
CA LEU A 81 3.98 3.87 18.74
C LEU A 81 3.56 3.24 17.41
N LEU A 82 3.33 1.93 17.44
CA LEU A 82 2.94 1.13 16.29
C LEU A 82 1.47 0.76 16.43
N TYR A 83 0.60 1.36 15.62
CA TYR A 83 -0.81 1.02 15.57
C TYR A 83 -1.04 -0.07 14.51
N VAL A 84 -1.54 -1.21 14.94
CA VAL A 84 -1.70 -2.43 14.14
C VAL A 84 -3.06 -3.08 14.38
N THR A 85 -3.41 -4.08 13.58
CA THR A 85 -4.56 -4.96 13.83
C THR A 85 -4.17 -6.41 13.60
N GLU A 86 -4.93 -7.33 14.20
CA GLU A 86 -4.71 -8.77 14.07
C GLU A 86 -4.85 -9.29 12.64
N GLU A 87 -5.90 -8.85 11.93
CA GLU A 87 -6.26 -9.39 10.60
C GLU A 87 -5.41 -8.82 9.44
N CYS A 88 -4.42 -8.00 9.75
CA CYS A 88 -3.65 -7.25 8.78
C CYS A 88 -2.32 -7.97 8.44
N PRO A 89 -2.15 -8.51 7.21
CA PRO A 89 -0.94 -9.23 6.85
C PRO A 89 0.31 -8.33 6.86
N TYR A 90 0.18 -7.07 6.45
CA TYR A 90 1.25 -6.07 6.52
C TYR A 90 1.64 -5.71 7.96
N CYS A 91 0.71 -5.85 8.90
CA CYS A 91 0.98 -5.59 10.31
C CYS A 91 1.85 -6.71 10.89
N ARG A 92 1.67 -7.97 10.45
CA ARG A 92 2.58 -9.07 10.81
C ARG A 92 3.98 -8.84 10.27
N GLU A 93 4.09 -8.42 9.01
CA GLU A 93 5.36 -8.06 8.38
C GLU A 93 6.07 -6.94 9.15
N GLU A 94 5.34 -5.87 9.49
CA GLU A 94 5.86 -4.76 10.29
C GLU A 94 6.37 -5.25 11.65
N LEU A 95 5.55 -5.99 12.40
CA LEU A 95 5.92 -6.49 13.74
C LEU A 95 7.14 -7.41 13.69
N GLN A 96 7.21 -8.29 12.69
CA GLN A 96 8.38 -9.15 12.47
C GLN A 96 9.63 -8.31 12.20
N LEU A 97 9.52 -7.31 11.32
CA LEU A 97 10.62 -6.43 10.95
C LEU A 97 11.14 -5.66 12.17
N TRP A 98 10.26 -5.15 13.04
CA TRP A 98 10.64 -4.53 14.31
C TRP A 98 11.29 -5.53 15.27
N SER A 99 10.77 -6.76 15.37
CA SER A 99 11.32 -7.81 16.23
C SER A 99 12.74 -8.22 15.82
N GLU A 100 13.02 -8.24 14.52
CA GLU A 100 14.35 -8.59 13.99
C GLU A 100 15.39 -7.47 14.22
N MET A 101 14.97 -6.21 14.22
CA MET A 101 15.89 -5.07 14.39
C MET A 101 16.00 -4.56 15.82
N HIS A 102 14.99 -4.78 16.67
CA HIS A 102 15.03 -4.32 18.05
C HIS A 102 15.74 -5.33 18.95
N ALA A 103 16.98 -5.00 19.34
CA ALA A 103 17.73 -5.76 20.33
C ALA A 103 17.39 -5.26 21.76
N PRO A 104 16.81 -6.09 22.64
CA PRO A 104 16.47 -5.68 24.00
C PRO A 104 17.72 -5.30 24.81
N GLY A 105 17.55 -4.39 25.78
CA GLY A 105 18.57 -4.11 26.81
C GLY A 105 19.65 -3.08 26.45
N ARG A 106 19.56 -2.43 25.27
CA ARG A 106 20.45 -1.31 24.94
C ARG A 106 19.94 -0.02 25.56
N LYS A 107 20.77 0.63 26.39
CA LYS A 107 20.49 1.98 26.90
C LYS A 107 20.39 2.97 25.73
N GLY A 108 19.42 3.88 25.80
CA GLY A 108 19.23 4.93 24.79
C GLY A 108 18.39 4.54 23.56
N VAL A 109 17.82 3.34 23.53
CA VAL A 109 16.85 2.95 22.49
C VAL A 109 15.48 3.55 22.84
N PRO A 110 14.72 4.07 21.86
CA PRO A 110 13.36 4.54 22.09
C PRO A 110 12.46 3.48 22.71
N ARG A 111 11.53 3.92 23.56
CA ARG A 111 10.45 3.05 24.07
C ARG A 111 9.56 2.64 22.91
N ILE A 112 9.19 1.36 22.81
CA ILE A 112 8.24 0.89 21.79
C ILE A 112 6.92 0.51 22.46
N ILE A 113 5.83 1.03 21.91
CA ILE A 113 4.46 0.67 22.27
C ILE A 113 3.78 0.11 21.02
N ILE A 114 3.15 -1.04 21.16
CA ILE A 114 2.28 -1.60 20.13
C ILE A 114 0.84 -1.42 20.60
N VAL A 115 0.03 -0.80 19.75
CA VAL A 115 -1.37 -0.51 19.99
C VAL A 115 -2.22 -1.29 18.99
N SER A 116 -3.27 -1.95 19.47
CA SER A 116 -4.21 -2.67 18.63
C SER A 116 -5.63 -2.55 19.18
N PRO A 117 -6.68 -2.47 18.35
CA PRO A 117 -8.06 -2.42 18.82
C PRO A 117 -8.53 -3.76 19.44
N SER A 118 -7.85 -4.85 19.12
CA SER A 118 -8.06 -6.19 19.69
C SER A 118 -6.74 -6.78 20.20
N PRO A 119 -6.77 -7.75 21.12
CA PRO A 119 -5.57 -8.50 21.51
C PRO A 119 -4.88 -9.09 20.27
N LEU A 120 -3.55 -8.94 20.19
CA LEU A 120 -2.77 -9.58 19.11
C LEU A 120 -2.60 -11.08 19.42
N PRO A 121 -2.65 -11.95 18.40
CA PRO A 121 -2.52 -13.37 18.61
C PRO A 121 -1.09 -13.72 19.03
N ALA A 122 -0.95 -14.72 19.91
CA ALA A 122 0.34 -15.16 20.43
C ALA A 122 1.30 -15.70 19.36
N SER A 123 0.79 -16.03 18.16
CA SER A 123 1.58 -16.44 17.01
C SER A 123 2.35 -15.28 16.36
N HIS A 124 2.00 -14.02 16.66
CA HIS A 124 2.75 -12.88 16.15
C HIS A 124 4.11 -12.81 16.84
N ARG A 125 5.17 -12.70 16.03
CA ARG A 125 6.51 -12.40 16.52
C ARG A 125 6.58 -10.92 16.84
N LEU A 126 6.50 -10.57 18.13
CA LEU A 126 6.51 -9.18 18.58
C LEU A 126 7.94 -8.72 18.92
N PRO A 127 8.29 -7.45 18.70
CA PRO A 127 9.46 -6.87 19.33
C PRO A 127 9.25 -6.77 20.86
N PRO A 128 10.33 -6.67 21.64
CA PRO A 128 10.28 -6.22 23.02
C PRO A 128 9.60 -4.84 23.13
N ALA A 129 8.32 -4.82 23.53
CA ALA A 129 7.49 -3.61 23.53
C ALA A 129 6.37 -3.71 24.58
N LYS A 130 5.83 -2.56 25.02
CA LYS A 130 4.56 -2.51 25.77
C LYS A 130 3.42 -2.77 24.79
N LEU A 131 2.50 -3.65 25.15
CA LEU A 131 1.27 -3.90 24.39
C LEU A 131 0.11 -3.13 25.04
N VAL A 132 -0.65 -2.41 24.24
CA VAL A 132 -1.83 -1.66 24.66
C VAL A 132 -3.00 -2.06 23.76
N THR A 133 -4.13 -2.38 24.38
CA THR A 133 -5.36 -2.69 23.64
C THR A 133 -6.28 -1.47 23.65
N ASP A 134 -6.49 -0.86 22.49
CA ASP A 134 -7.39 0.29 22.27
C ASP A 134 -8.79 -0.18 21.90
N THR A 135 -9.45 -0.87 22.83
CA THR A 135 -10.79 -1.47 22.59
C THR A 135 -11.86 -0.45 22.18
N SER A 136 -11.71 0.80 22.60
CA SER A 136 -12.63 1.90 22.27
C SER A 136 -12.36 2.56 20.91
N GLY A 137 -11.19 2.31 20.31
CA GLY A 137 -10.71 3.03 19.13
C GLY A 137 -10.41 4.52 19.38
N LEU A 138 -10.45 4.99 20.62
CA LEU A 138 -10.21 6.39 20.98
C LEU A 138 -8.78 6.78 20.60
N LEU A 139 -7.79 5.95 20.94
CA LEU A 139 -6.39 6.23 20.68
C LEU A 139 -6.13 6.28 19.17
N GLY A 140 -6.65 5.33 18.41
CA GLY A 140 -6.58 5.34 16.94
C GLY A 140 -7.21 6.58 16.32
N ARG A 141 -8.35 7.04 16.86
CA ARG A 141 -9.05 8.25 16.38
C ARG A 141 -8.28 9.54 16.71
N GLU A 142 -7.76 9.68 17.92
CA GLU A 142 -6.99 10.85 18.33
C GLU A 142 -5.66 10.96 17.58
N LEU A 143 -5.00 9.82 17.33
CA LEU A 143 -3.81 9.73 16.47
C LEU A 143 -4.11 9.94 14.98
N GLY A 144 -5.38 9.95 14.58
CA GLY A 144 -5.79 10.10 13.19
C GLY A 144 -5.41 8.89 12.32
N VAL A 145 -5.41 7.69 12.89
CA VAL A 145 -5.13 6.43 12.17
C VAL A 145 -6.17 6.22 11.07
N ARG A 146 -5.72 6.17 9.81
CA ARG A 146 -6.56 5.90 8.63
C ARG A 146 -6.22 4.61 7.92
N ALA A 147 -5.07 4.02 8.23
CA ALA A 147 -4.58 2.79 7.65
C ALA A 147 -3.68 2.07 8.66
N VAL A 148 -3.51 0.77 8.49
CA VAL A 148 -2.60 -0.04 9.32
C VAL A 148 -1.64 -0.86 8.42
N PRO A 149 -0.39 -1.10 8.86
CA PRO A 149 0.21 -0.56 10.07
C PRO A 149 0.41 0.97 10.00
N SER A 150 0.40 1.64 11.14
CA SER A 150 0.76 3.05 11.26
C SER A 150 1.81 3.25 12.33
N LEU A 151 2.85 4.00 12.01
CA LEU A 151 3.95 4.35 12.88
C LEU A 151 3.82 5.81 13.30
N PHE A 152 4.00 6.04 14.59
CA PHE A 152 4.12 7.37 15.18
C PHE A 152 5.41 7.46 15.99
N VAL A 153 6.12 8.58 15.85
CA VAL A 153 7.25 8.92 16.72
C VAL A 153 6.83 10.08 17.58
N VAL A 154 7.02 9.92 18.87
CA VAL A 154 6.64 10.89 19.87
C VAL A 154 7.87 11.30 20.68
N ASP A 155 8.01 12.60 20.89
CA ASP A 155 9.06 13.13 21.75
C ASP A 155 8.72 13.00 23.26
N ALA A 156 9.65 13.47 24.09
CA ALA A 156 9.52 13.45 25.55
C ALA A 156 8.44 14.41 26.10
N THR A 157 7.84 15.26 25.26
CA THR A 157 6.71 16.12 25.67
C THR A 157 5.36 15.50 25.39
N GLY A 158 5.36 14.30 24.78
CA GLY A 158 4.14 13.65 24.33
C GLY A 158 3.67 14.11 22.94
N THR A 159 4.49 14.88 22.22
CA THR A 159 4.12 15.42 20.90
C THR A 159 4.52 14.46 19.77
N VAL A 160 3.57 14.11 18.90
CA VAL A 160 3.88 13.38 17.67
C VAL A 160 4.70 14.26 16.73
N ILE A 161 5.96 13.86 16.52
CA ILE A 161 6.92 14.54 15.63
C ILE A 161 7.01 13.87 14.25
N GLU A 162 6.49 12.65 14.12
CA GLU A 162 6.39 11.93 12.86
C GLU A 162 5.22 10.97 12.87
N ALA A 163 4.53 10.86 11.74
CA ALA A 163 3.53 9.83 11.51
C ALA A 163 3.66 9.28 10.09
N ARG A 164 3.54 7.96 9.93
CA ARG A 164 3.55 7.28 8.63
C ARG A 164 2.60 6.09 8.64
N ALA A 165 1.92 5.89 7.52
CA ALA A 165 1.14 4.69 7.26
C ALA A 165 1.92 3.72 6.35
N GLY A 166 1.65 2.43 6.51
CA GLY A 166 2.27 1.34 5.75
C GLY A 166 3.49 0.75 6.45
N VAL A 167 4.04 -0.30 5.83
CA VAL A 167 5.21 -1.02 6.35
C VAL A 167 6.44 -0.11 6.31
N SER A 168 7.16 -0.06 7.42
CA SER A 168 8.38 0.70 7.58
C SER A 168 9.52 0.10 6.76
N LYS A 169 10.40 0.96 6.25
CA LYS A 169 11.64 0.50 5.61
C LYS A 169 12.68 0.13 6.68
N PRO A 170 13.49 -0.94 6.50
CA PRO A 170 14.51 -1.33 7.47
C PRO A 170 15.47 -0.19 7.86
N GLY A 171 15.90 0.62 6.89
CA GLY A 171 16.76 1.79 7.13
C GLY A 171 16.11 2.84 8.03
N ARG A 172 14.78 3.00 7.98
CA ARG A 172 14.06 3.93 8.87
C ARG A 172 14.03 3.41 10.29
N ILE A 173 13.70 2.13 10.48
CA ILE A 173 13.67 1.50 11.81
C ILE A 173 15.05 1.59 12.46
N LYS A 174 16.12 1.29 11.70
CA LYS A 174 17.50 1.46 12.16
C LYS A 174 17.77 2.91 12.60
N ALA A 175 17.38 3.90 11.82
CA ALA A 175 17.58 5.32 12.18
C ALA A 175 16.86 5.69 13.50
N LEU A 176 15.62 5.23 13.66
CA LEU A 176 14.83 5.47 14.87
C LEU A 176 15.46 4.79 16.09
N LEU A 177 15.84 3.51 15.98
CA LEU A 177 16.42 2.74 17.09
C LEU A 177 17.79 3.26 17.55
N HIS A 178 18.55 3.89 16.67
CA HIS A 178 19.89 4.39 16.97
C HIS A 178 19.97 5.90 17.21
N GLY A 179 18.83 6.60 17.26
CA GLY A 179 18.79 8.05 17.48
C GLY A 179 19.56 8.85 16.41
N THR A 180 19.74 8.28 15.21
CA THR A 180 20.30 9.03 14.09
C THR A 180 19.18 9.86 13.50
N THR A 181 19.06 11.09 13.99
CA THR A 181 18.15 12.10 13.46
C THR A 181 18.54 12.34 12.00
N PHE A 182 17.85 11.67 11.08
CA PHE A 182 17.82 12.11 9.69
C PHE A 182 17.04 13.42 9.69
N HIS A 183 17.76 14.53 9.82
CA HIS A 183 17.30 15.83 9.35
C HIS A 183 17.05 15.68 7.84
N GLN A 184 15.86 15.19 7.48
CA GLN A 184 15.43 15.24 6.10
C GLN A 184 15.20 16.72 5.80
N HIS A 185 16.13 17.32 5.05
CA HIS A 185 15.83 18.47 4.20
C HIS A 185 14.58 18.12 3.41
N LEU A 186 13.46 18.74 3.77
CA LEU A 186 12.31 18.88 2.88
C LEU A 186 12.76 19.82 1.74
N PRO A 187 12.62 19.42 0.46
CA PRO A 187 12.68 20.38 -0.63
C PRO A 187 11.52 21.38 -0.56
#